data_AF-A0A847W088-F1
#
_entry.id   AF-A0A847W088-F1
#
_cell.length_a   1.000
_cell.length_b   1.000
_cell.length_c   1.000
_cell.angle_alpha   90.00
_cell.angle_beta   90.00
_cell.angle_gamma   90.00
#
_symmetry.space_group_name_H-M   'P 1'
#
loop_
_entity.id
_entity.type
_entity.pdbx_description
1 polymer ?
#
loop_
_entity_poly.entity_id
_entity_poly.type
_entity_poly.pdbx_seq_one_letter_code
_entity_poly.pdbx_strand_id
1 'polypeptide(L)'
;MFGDEVKYAFEKLHRFMFDEVYLNTESSVKNEEKKVIKLISALFEHYMKFPESMPELYLQTAETESVERAVVDYISGMSDDYATHCFENLFIPKPWSLR
;
A
#
# COMPACT_ATOMS: atom_id res chain seq x y z
N MET A 1 15.13 -13.64 27.55
CA MET A 1 15.24 -12.17 27.46
C MET A 1 16.61 -11.86 26.90
N PHE A 2 16.74 -11.01 25.88
CA PHE A 2 18.06 -10.64 25.34
C PHE A 2 18.89 -9.94 26.43
N GLY A 3 20.20 -10.22 26.48
CA GLY A 3 21.11 -9.57 27.43
C GLY A 3 21.31 -8.08 27.12
N ASP A 4 21.70 -7.30 28.13
CA ASP A 4 21.80 -5.84 28.05
C ASP A 4 22.71 -5.34 26.92
N GLU A 5 23.78 -6.07 26.61
CA GLU A 5 24.69 -5.74 25.49
C GLU A 5 24.01 -5.86 24.12
N VAL A 6 23.19 -6.90 23.92
CA VAL A 6 22.46 -7.12 22.66
C VAL A 6 21.40 -6.04 22.48
N LYS A 7 20.72 -5.66 23.56
CA LYS A 7 19.74 -4.57 23.53
C LYS A 7 20.40 -3.23 23.19
N TYR A 8 21.54 -2.92 23.80
CA TYR A 8 22.29 -1.70 23.53
C TYR A 8 22.80 -1.63 22.08
N ALA A 9 23.31 -2.74 21.54
CA ALA A 9 23.75 -2.82 20.15
C ALA A 9 22.56 -2.66 19.17
N PHE A 10 21.43 -3.30 19.47
CA PHE A 10 20.20 -3.16 18.68
C PHE A 10 19.69 -1.72 18.68
N GLU A 11 19.64 -1.06 19.84
CA GLU A 11 19.18 0.34 19.94
C GLU A 11 20.08 1.30 19.15
N LYS A 12 21.40 1.08 19.15
CA LYS A 12 22.34 1.84 18.32
C LYS A 12 22.09 1.65 16.83
N LEU A 13 21.93 0.40 16.38
CA LEU A 13 21.65 0.10 14.97
C LEU A 13 20.29 0.67 14.55
N HIS A 14 19.26 0.51 15.39
CA HIS A 14 17.92 1.02 15.13
C HIS A 14 17.93 2.53 14.97
N ARG A 15 18.64 3.26 15.86
CA ARG A 15 18.78 4.72 15.76
C ARG A 15 19.49 5.13 14.46
N PHE A 16 20.59 4.46 14.12
CA PHE A 16 21.31 4.72 12.88
C PHE A 16 20.42 4.50 11.65
N MET A 17 19.70 3.37 11.58
CA MET A 17 18.76 3.10 10.49
C MET A 17 17.67 4.18 10.39
N PHE A 18 17.16 4.63 11.53
CA PHE A 18 16.13 5.67 11.56
C PHE A 18 16.66 7.00 11.03
N ASP A 19 17.81 7.46 11.53
CA ASP A 19 18.39 8.75 11.16
C ASP A 19 18.87 8.77 9.71
N GLU A 20 19.52 7.71 9.23
CA GLU A 20 20.19 7.69 7.92
C GLU A 20 19.37 7.10 6.78
N VAL A 21 18.42 6.21 7.06
CA VAL A 21 17.66 5.50 6.00
C VAL A 21 16.19 5.93 5.98
N TYR A 22 15.53 5.96 7.14
CA TYR A 22 14.11 6.27 7.20
C TYR A 22 13.82 7.79 7.25
N LEU A 23 14.65 8.58 7.92
CA LEU A 23 14.47 10.03 8.05
C LEU A 23 15.31 10.86 7.08
N ASN A 24 16.42 10.32 6.58
CA ASN A 24 17.30 11.03 5.64
C ASN A 24 16.68 11.02 4.23
N THR A 25 15.62 11.82 4.12
CA THR A 25 14.80 12.01 2.94
C THR A 25 15.51 12.91 1.95
N GLU A 26 16.32 12.31 1.08
CA GLU A 26 16.47 12.92 -0.23
C GLU A 26 15.08 13.09 -0.88
N SER A 27 14.90 14.15 -1.66
CA SER A 27 13.61 14.56 -2.23
C SER A 27 12.88 13.46 -3.03
N SER A 28 13.60 12.42 -3.46
CA SER A 28 13.07 11.25 -4.18
C SER A 28 12.13 10.40 -3.34
N VAL A 29 12.51 10.03 -2.10
CA VAL A 29 11.70 9.17 -1.21
C VAL A 29 10.38 9.86 -0.85
N LYS A 30 10.43 11.16 -0.52
CA LYS A 30 9.21 11.95 -0.25
C LYS A 30 8.25 12.06 -1.43
N ASN A 31 8.78 12.07 -2.66
CA ASN A 31 7.95 12.11 -3.85
C ASN A 31 7.31 10.74 -4.13
N GLU A 32 8.02 9.66 -3.82
CA GLU A 32 7.51 8.30 -3.95
C GLU A 32 6.42 8.00 -2.92
N GLU A 33 6.61 8.38 -1.65
CA GLU A 33 5.58 8.29 -0.60
C GLU A 33 4.28 8.98 -1.02
N LYS A 34 4.37 10.21 -1.58
CA LYS A 34 3.19 10.93 -2.07
C LYS A 34 2.47 10.22 -3.20
N LYS A 35 3.20 9.50 -4.07
CA LYS A 35 2.59 8.70 -5.15
C LYS A 35 1.87 7.49 -4.57
N VAL A 36 2.50 6.79 -3.62
CA VAL A 36 1.91 5.62 -2.96
C VAL A 36 0.64 5.99 -2.21
N ILE A 37 0.64 7.09 -1.45
CA ILE A 37 -0.56 7.57 -0.74
C ILE A 37 -1.69 7.83 -1.75
N LYS A 38 -1.41 8.53 -2.85
CA LYS A 38 -2.42 8.81 -3.88
C LYS A 38 -2.96 7.54 -4.54
N LEU A 39 -2.09 6.59 -4.84
CA LEU A 39 -2.46 5.31 -5.43
C LEU A 39 -3.41 4.54 -4.51
N ILE A 40 -3.02 4.36 -3.25
CA ILE A 40 -3.81 3.65 -2.25
C ILE A 40 -5.14 4.35 -2.00
N SER A 41 -5.15 5.68 -1.84
CA SER A 41 -6.39 6.44 -1.66
C SER A 41 -7.35 6.29 -2.84
N ALA A 42 -6.85 6.33 -4.08
CA ALA A 42 -7.69 6.17 -5.26
C ALA A 42 -8.28 4.75 -5.37
N LEU A 43 -7.49 3.71 -5.08
CA LEU A 43 -7.99 2.33 -5.05
C LEU A 43 -9.04 2.16 -3.94
N PHE A 44 -8.78 2.69 -2.75
CA PHE A 44 -9.71 2.65 -1.62
C PHE A 44 -11.04 3.30 -1.98
N GLU A 45 -11.02 4.53 -2.51
CA GLU A 45 -12.23 5.24 -2.94
C GLU A 45 -13.00 4.47 -4.03
N HIS A 46 -12.29 3.86 -4.98
CA HIS A 46 -12.91 3.07 -6.04
C HIS A 46 -13.64 1.84 -5.48
N TYR A 47 -12.97 1.01 -4.69
CA TYR A 47 -13.57 -0.22 -4.16
C TYR A 47 -14.62 0.04 -3.08
N MET A 48 -14.54 1.16 -2.35
CA MET A 48 -15.63 1.61 -1.48
C MET A 48 -16.89 1.96 -2.27
N LYS A 49 -16.73 2.51 -3.48
CA LYS A 49 -17.85 2.90 -4.35
C LYS A 49 -18.40 1.74 -5.17
N PHE A 50 -17.54 0.80 -5.55
CA PHE A 50 -17.88 -0.37 -6.37
C PHE A 50 -17.35 -1.66 -5.73
N PRO A 51 -17.88 -2.11 -4.58
CA PRO A 51 -17.37 -3.29 -3.89
C PRO A 51 -17.38 -4.55 -4.78
N GLU A 52 -18.34 -4.66 -5.70
CA GLU A 52 -18.49 -5.75 -6.66
C GLU A 52 -17.31 -5.93 -7.64
N SER A 53 -16.43 -4.92 -7.71
CA SER A 53 -15.19 -5.00 -8.50
C SER A 53 -14.05 -5.72 -7.77
N MET A 54 -14.23 -6.09 -6.49
CA MET A 54 -13.31 -6.93 -5.74
C MET A 54 -13.53 -8.42 -6.03
N PRO A 55 -12.51 -9.28 -5.84
CA PRO A 55 -12.68 -10.72 -5.91
C PRO A 55 -13.72 -11.25 -4.91
N GLU A 56 -14.41 -12.33 -5.28
CA GLU A 56 -15.49 -12.97 -4.49
C GLU A 56 -15.12 -13.20 -3.02
N LEU A 57 -13.87 -13.58 -2.74
CA LEU A 57 -13.37 -13.80 -1.39
C LEU A 57 -13.61 -12.58 -0.48
N TYR A 58 -13.45 -11.37 -1.00
CA TYR A 58 -13.63 -10.12 -0.24
C TYR A 58 -15.08 -9.65 -0.23
N LEU A 59 -15.90 -10.06 -1.20
CA LEU A 59 -17.35 -9.79 -1.19
C LEU A 59 -18.02 -10.48 0.01
N GLN A 60 -17.60 -11.70 0.33
CA GLN A 60 -18.07 -12.40 1.52
C GLN A 60 -17.73 -11.63 2.80
N THR A 61 -16.51 -11.12 2.93
CA THR A 61 -16.11 -10.24 4.05
C THR A 61 -16.94 -8.94 4.08
N ALA A 62 -17.28 -8.39 2.92
CA ALA A 62 -18.10 -7.18 2.83
C ALA A 62 -19.52 -7.42 3.35
N GLU A 63 -20.09 -8.62 3.13
CA GLU A 63 -21.39 -9.03 3.64
C GLU A 63 -21.36 -9.38 5.14
N THR A 64 -20.31 -10.06 5.61
CA THR A 64 -20.24 -10.54 7.00
C THR A 64 -19.73 -9.52 7.99
N GLU A 65 -18.85 -8.62 7.57
CA GLU A 65 -18.21 -7.63 8.46
C GLU A 65 -18.53 -6.20 8.02
N SER A 66 -17.94 -5.75 6.91
CA SER A 66 -18.21 -4.45 6.30
C SER A 66 -17.46 -4.30 4.98
N VAL A 67 -18.00 -3.48 4.08
CA VAL A 67 -17.31 -3.07 2.85
C VAL A 67 -15.94 -2.46 3.17
N GLU A 68 -15.86 -1.57 4.16
CA GLU A 68 -14.59 -0.92 4.54
C GLU A 68 -13.52 -1.95 4.91
N ARG A 69 -13.87 -2.94 5.74
CA ARG A 69 -12.93 -4.00 6.13
C ARG A 69 -12.48 -4.83 4.93
N ALA A 70 -13.41 -5.23 4.07
CA ALA A 70 -13.10 -5.98 2.86
C ALA A 70 -12.15 -5.22 1.93
N VAL A 71 -12.35 -3.91 1.76
CA VAL A 71 -11.48 -3.05 0.94
C VAL A 71 -10.08 -2.94 1.54
N VAL A 72 -9.96 -2.75 2.86
CA VAL A 72 -8.66 -2.70 3.55
C VAL A 72 -7.92 -4.03 3.40
N ASP A 73 -8.60 -5.16 3.61
CA ASP A 73 -8.01 -6.48 3.50
C ASP A 73 -7.61 -6.81 2.06
N TYR A 74 -8.37 -6.33 1.07
CA TYR A 74 -8.02 -6.49 -0.33
C TYR A 74 -6.79 -5.68 -0.71
N ILE A 75 -6.76 -4.38 -0.39
CA ILE A 75 -5.63 -3.49 -0.71
C ILE A 75 -4.36 -3.91 0.01
N SER A 76 -4.44 -4.27 1.30
CA SER A 76 -3.27 -4.71 2.06
C SER A 76 -2.73 -6.07 1.61
N GLY A 77 -3.54 -6.88 0.92
CA GLY A 77 -3.13 -8.13 0.30
C GLY A 77 -2.48 -7.98 -1.07
N MET A 78 -2.43 -6.77 -1.64
CA MET A 78 -1.82 -6.54 -2.96
C MET A 78 -0.29 -6.47 -2.87
N SER A 79 0.39 -7.03 -3.88
CA SER A 79 1.79 -6.66 -4.16
C SER A 79 1.85 -5.30 -4.86
N ASP A 80 2.96 -4.58 -4.71
CA ASP A 80 3.18 -3.26 -5.34
C ASP A 80 2.92 -3.25 -6.86
N ASP A 81 3.40 -4.27 -7.58
CA ASP A 81 3.18 -4.41 -9.03
C ASP A 81 1.69 -4.57 -9.38
N TYR A 82 0.97 -5.37 -8.59
CA TYR A 82 -0.46 -5.61 -8.77
C TYR A 82 -1.28 -4.34 -8.50
N ALA A 83 -1.01 -3.66 -7.39
CA ALA A 83 -1.67 -2.41 -7.03
C ALA A 83 -1.45 -1.33 -8.10
N THR A 84 -0.22 -1.24 -8.62
CA THR A 84 0.13 -0.34 -9.73
C THR A 84 -0.66 -0.70 -10.99
N HIS A 85 -0.70 -1.98 -11.38
CA HIS A 85 -1.44 -2.41 -12.57
C HIS A 85 -2.96 -2.16 -12.45
N CYS A 86 -3.55 -2.40 -11.28
CA CYS A 86 -4.93 -2.07 -11.00
C CYS A 86 -5.19 -0.57 -11.15
N PHE A 87 -4.34 0.27 -10.57
CA PHE A 87 -4.44 1.72 -10.69
C PHE A 87 -4.35 2.17 -12.16
N GLU A 88 -3.37 1.66 -12.91
CA GLU A 88 -3.22 2.00 -14.33
C GLU A 88 -4.46 1.62 -15.15
N ASN A 89 -5.01 0.42 -14.94
CA ASN A 89 -6.20 -0.04 -15.65
C ASN A 89 -7.46 0.76 -15.32
N LEU A 90 -7.59 1.23 -14.07
CA LEU A 90 -8.77 1.94 -13.59
C LEU A 90 -8.74 3.42 -13.93
N PHE A 91 -7.57 4.06 -13.89
CA PHE A 91 -7.45 5.52 -13.91
C PHE A 91 -6.64 6.07 -15.10
N ILE A 92 -5.85 5.26 -15.79
CA ILE A 92 -5.06 5.72 -16.94
C ILE A 92 -5.73 5.27 -18.25
N PRO A 93 -6.18 6.22 -19.09
CA PRO A 93 -6.73 5.90 -20.40
C PRO A 93 -5.68 5.18 -21.27
N LYS A 94 -6.04 4.04 -21.83
CA LYS A 94 -5.17 3.31 -22.75
C LYS A 94 -5.13 4.03 -24.10
N PRO A 95 -3.93 4.26 -24.69
CA PRO A 95 -3.84 4.83 -26.02
C PRO A 95 -4.56 3.93 -27.03
N TRP A 96 -5.14 4.53 -28.06
CA TRP A 96 -5.80 3.82 -29.13
C TRP A 96 -4.80 2.88 -29.80
N SER A 97 -4.99 1.57 -29.64
CA SER A 97 -4.21 0.59 -30.38
C SER A 97 -4.63 0.67 -31.85
N LEU A 98 -3.87 1.41 -32.65
CA LEU A 98 -3.90 1.28 -34.11
C LEU A 98 -3.30 -0.09 -34.43
N ARG A 99 -4.18 -1.06 -34.73
CA ARG A 99 -3.81 -2.37 -35.29
C ARG A 99 -3.36 -2.22 -36.73
#